data_AF-A0A931SVU9-F1
#
_entry.id   AF-A0A931SVU9-F1
#
_cell.length_a   1.000
_cell.length_b   1.000
_cell.length_c   1.000
_cell.angle_alpha   90.00
_cell.angle_beta   90.00
_cell.angle_gamma   90.00
#
_symmetry.space_group_name_H-M   'P 1'
#
loop_
_entity.id
_entity.type
_entity.pdbx_description
1 polymer ?
#
loop_
_entity_poly.entity_id
_entity_poly.type
_entity_poly.pdbx_seq_one_letter_code
_entity_poly.pdbx_strand_id
1 'polypeptide(L)'
;MIEAEALSRMEPDGRWQFQWWAVGLVGALPASEPRKKGADAGVDGFFSVVHESDGKRETFRQAIVQVKSGHVSAMHVRDLAGVIGQDKLGLFITLEEPTEPMKAAAAQAGLYHNPLMDRHYPRIQILTVAELLAGQGLNLPPRPGRERQVIGQRLQGEMEI
;
A
#
# COMPACT_ATOMS: atom_id res chain seq x y z
N MET A 1 10.22 -16.49 -7.12
CA MET A 1 10.66 -16.42 -5.70
C MET A 1 12.18 -16.37 -5.56
N ILE A 2 12.93 -17.32 -6.13
CA ILE A 2 14.41 -17.35 -6.07
C ILE A 2 15.04 -16.03 -6.58
N GLU A 3 14.51 -15.44 -7.65
CA GLU A 3 15.05 -14.19 -8.23
C GLU A 3 14.85 -12.96 -7.32
N ALA A 4 13.72 -12.87 -6.61
CA ALA A 4 13.42 -11.74 -5.72
C ALA A 4 14.28 -11.77 -4.45
N GLU A 5 14.46 -12.97 -3.88
CA GLU A 5 15.36 -13.18 -2.76
C GLU A 5 16.81 -12.96 -3.16
N ALA A 6 17.22 -13.45 -4.34
CA ALA A 6 18.55 -13.22 -4.89
C ALA A 6 18.83 -11.73 -5.07
N LEU A 7 17.90 -10.97 -5.67
CA LEU A 7 18.02 -9.52 -5.84
C LEU A 7 18.28 -8.82 -4.51
N SER A 8 17.55 -9.20 -3.45
CA SER A 8 17.69 -8.61 -2.11
C SER A 8 19.06 -8.84 -1.46
N ARG A 9 19.83 -9.83 -1.94
CA ARG A 9 21.14 -10.25 -1.42
C ARG A 9 22.31 -9.82 -2.32
N MET A 10 22.04 -9.20 -3.47
CA MET A 10 23.10 -8.73 -4.36
C MET A 10 23.82 -7.53 -3.75
N GLU A 11 25.14 -7.52 -3.80
CA GLU A 11 25.95 -6.38 -3.39
C GLU A 11 26.24 -5.47 -4.59
N PRO A 12 26.38 -4.14 -4.42
CA PRO A 12 26.28 -3.40 -3.15
C PRO A 12 24.87 -2.94 -2.75
N ASP A 13 23.91 -2.96 -3.68
CA ASP A 13 22.62 -2.23 -3.52
C ASP A 13 21.37 -3.13 -3.59
N GLY A 14 21.52 -4.46 -3.51
CA GLY A 14 20.45 -5.41 -3.78
C GLY A 14 19.20 -5.23 -2.93
N ARG A 15 19.35 -4.90 -1.63
CA ARG A 15 18.21 -4.57 -0.78
C ARG A 15 17.43 -3.38 -1.31
N TRP A 16 18.13 -2.32 -1.72
CA TRP A 16 17.49 -1.12 -2.25
C TRP A 16 16.82 -1.40 -3.59
N GLN A 17 17.49 -2.14 -4.49
CA GLN A 17 16.92 -2.55 -5.78
C GLN A 17 15.67 -3.41 -5.58
N PHE A 18 15.68 -4.31 -4.61
CA PHE A 18 14.52 -5.11 -4.24
C PHE A 18 13.36 -4.25 -3.73
N GLN A 19 13.62 -3.29 -2.84
CA GLN A 19 12.59 -2.39 -2.34
C GLN A 19 11.96 -1.58 -3.48
N TRP A 20 12.80 -1.04 -4.37
CA TRP A 20 12.34 -0.27 -5.52
C TRP A 20 11.51 -1.11 -6.50
N TRP A 21 11.97 -2.32 -6.78
CA TRP A 21 11.23 -3.29 -7.60
C TRP A 21 9.87 -3.65 -6.99
N ALA A 22 9.82 -3.96 -5.69
CA ALA A 22 8.60 -4.35 -5.00
C ALA A 22 7.57 -3.20 -4.94
N VAL A 23 8.03 -1.96 -4.75
CA VAL A 23 7.21 -0.74 -4.87
C VAL A 23 6.62 -0.62 -6.30
N GLY A 24 7.42 -0.93 -7.31
CA GLY A 24 6.99 -0.98 -8.71
C GLY A 24 5.89 -2.01 -8.98
N LEU A 25 5.96 -3.20 -8.38
CA LEU A 25 4.96 -4.26 -8.56
C LEU A 25 3.53 -3.81 -8.22
N VAL A 26 3.40 -2.96 -7.20
CA VAL A 26 2.10 -2.46 -6.74
C VAL A 26 1.70 -1.14 -7.44
N GLY A 27 2.59 -0.61 -8.26
CA GLY A 27 2.42 0.67 -8.95
C GLY A 27 2.41 1.86 -8.00
N ALA A 28 3.22 1.78 -6.94
CA ALA A 28 3.47 2.88 -6.03
C ALA A 28 4.59 3.78 -6.56
N LEU A 29 4.60 5.04 -6.12
CA LEU A 29 5.73 5.95 -6.31
C LEU A 29 6.76 5.71 -5.20
N PRO A 30 8.06 5.65 -5.51
CA PRO A 30 9.10 5.50 -4.49
C PRO A 30 9.20 6.75 -3.61
N ALA A 31 9.47 6.55 -2.32
CA ALA A 31 9.39 7.61 -1.32
C ALA A 31 10.58 8.60 -1.33
N SER A 32 11.77 8.20 -1.82
CA SER A 32 12.95 9.07 -1.91
C SER A 32 14.08 8.48 -2.77
N GLU A 33 14.91 9.36 -3.32
CA GLU A 33 16.25 9.05 -3.86
C GLU A 33 17.22 8.56 -2.74
N PRO A 34 18.26 7.77 -3.08
CA PRO A 34 19.02 6.90 -2.16
C PRO A 34 19.68 7.51 -0.91
N ARG A 35 19.59 8.82 -0.66
CA ARG A 35 20.50 9.54 0.26
C ARG A 35 19.89 10.44 1.33
N LYS A 36 18.56 10.62 1.41
CA LYS A 36 17.95 11.36 2.54
C LYS A 36 17.30 10.41 3.53
N LYS A 37 18.13 9.82 4.38
CA LYS A 37 17.68 9.09 5.57
C LYS A 37 17.25 10.10 6.65
N GLY A 38 16.09 10.73 6.44
CA GLY A 38 15.38 11.54 7.43
C GLY A 38 14.43 10.68 8.27
N ALA A 39 13.67 11.31 9.16
CA ALA A 39 12.85 10.70 10.22
C ALA A 39 11.81 9.63 9.77
N ASP A 40 11.56 9.47 8.48
CA ASP A 40 10.64 8.48 7.90
C ASP A 40 11.33 7.14 7.60
N ALA A 41 12.09 6.62 8.58
CA ALA A 41 12.87 5.39 8.46
C ALA A 41 11.97 4.15 8.33
N GLY A 42 11.43 3.91 7.13
CA GLY A 42 10.60 2.74 6.83
C GLY A 42 9.50 2.95 5.79
N VAL A 43 9.42 4.11 5.14
CA VAL A 43 8.54 4.33 4.00
C VAL A 43 9.33 4.07 2.71
N ASP A 44 8.94 3.05 1.96
CA ASP A 44 9.60 2.69 0.70
C ASP A 44 8.86 3.28 -0.52
N GLY A 45 7.54 3.47 -0.38
CA GLY A 45 6.73 4.11 -1.42
C GLY A 45 5.37 4.59 -0.93
N PHE A 46 4.62 5.20 -1.83
CA PHE A 46 3.26 5.65 -1.59
C PHE A 46 2.44 5.69 -2.88
N PHE A 47 1.12 5.65 -2.78
CA PHE A 47 0.23 6.09 -3.85
C PHE A 47 -1.03 6.75 -3.29
N SER A 48 -1.67 7.56 -4.11
CA SER A 48 -2.92 8.23 -3.76
C SER A 48 -4.11 7.33 -4.06
N VAL A 49 -5.11 7.39 -3.18
CA VAL A 49 -6.45 6.82 -3.38
C VAL A 49 -7.48 7.94 -3.32
N VAL A 50 -8.53 7.85 -4.13
CA VAL A 50 -9.65 8.81 -4.11
C VAL A 50 -10.45 8.59 -2.83
N HIS A 51 -10.65 9.65 -2.05
CA HIS A 51 -11.42 9.62 -0.80
C HIS A 51 -12.84 10.11 -1.02
N GLU A 52 -12.97 11.29 -1.65
CA GLU A 52 -14.24 11.92 -2.00
C GLU A 52 -14.13 12.51 -3.41
N SER A 53 -15.28 12.67 -4.06
CA SER A 53 -15.40 13.39 -5.33
C SER A 53 -16.76 14.07 -5.39
N ASP A 54 -16.79 15.33 -5.85
CA ASP A 54 -18.02 16.06 -6.16
C ASP A 54 -18.28 16.15 -7.68
N GLY A 55 -17.56 15.35 -8.48
CA GLY A 55 -17.59 15.38 -9.94
C GLY A 55 -16.78 16.52 -10.58
N LYS A 56 -16.32 17.51 -9.80
CA LYS A 56 -15.45 18.61 -10.26
C LYS A 56 -14.06 18.58 -9.62
N ARG A 57 -13.98 18.06 -8.40
CA ARG A 57 -12.78 17.97 -7.57
C ARG A 57 -12.76 16.62 -6.87
N GLU A 58 -11.57 16.10 -6.68
CA GLU A 58 -11.31 14.88 -5.93
C GLU A 58 -10.44 15.22 -4.71
N THR A 59 -10.76 14.63 -3.57
CA THR A 59 -9.87 14.61 -2.41
C THR A 59 -9.17 13.26 -2.34
N PHE A 60 -7.93 13.26 -1.87
CA PHE A 60 -7.11 12.05 -1.83
C PHE A 60 -6.64 11.73 -0.42
N ARG A 61 -6.44 10.44 -0.15
CA ARG A 61 -5.64 9.94 0.96
C ARG A 61 -4.43 9.19 0.42
N GLN A 62 -3.39 9.11 1.24
CA GLN A 62 -2.20 8.33 0.89
C GLN A 62 -2.34 6.90 1.43
N ALA A 63 -1.87 5.96 0.63
CA ALA A 63 -1.47 4.64 1.10
C ALA A 63 0.06 4.60 1.15
N ILE A 64 0.60 4.21 2.30
CA ILE A 64 2.03 4.09 2.57
C ILE A 64 2.48 2.66 2.33
N VAL A 65 3.58 2.48 1.60
CA VAL A 65 4.17 1.18 1.30
C VAL A 65 5.45 1.00 2.11
N GLN A 66 5.54 -0.12 2.81
CA GLN A 66 6.76 -0.59 3.47
C GLN A 66 7.11 -1.98 2.93
N VAL A 67 8.37 -2.19 2.57
CA VAL A 67 8.91 -3.43 2.01
C VAL A 67 9.99 -3.99 2.94
N LYS A 68 9.88 -5.28 3.25
CA LYS A 68 10.87 -6.02 4.06
C LYS A 68 11.31 -7.28 3.32
N SER A 69 12.63 -7.45 3.16
CA SER A 69 13.25 -8.65 2.57
C SER A 69 13.86 -9.62 3.58
N GLY A 70 13.89 -9.25 4.86
CA GLY A 70 14.39 -10.11 5.94
C GLY A 70 13.33 -10.37 6.99
N HIS A 71 13.75 -10.84 8.16
CA HIS A 71 12.85 -11.23 9.24
C HIS A 71 11.75 -10.19 9.52
N VAL A 72 10.50 -10.66 9.50
CA VAL A 72 9.32 -9.85 9.78
C VAL A 72 8.66 -10.25 11.10
N SER A 73 8.06 -9.27 11.78
CA SER A 73 7.36 -9.49 13.04
C SER A 73 6.18 -8.53 13.17
N ALA A 74 5.29 -8.81 14.12
CA ALA A 74 4.14 -7.95 14.42
C ALA A 74 4.55 -6.53 14.85
N MET A 75 5.77 -6.32 15.34
CA MET A 75 6.30 -4.99 15.67
C MET A 75 6.33 -4.09 14.43
N HIS A 76 6.85 -4.59 13.31
CA HIS A 76 6.91 -3.81 12.07
C HIS A 76 5.53 -3.37 11.57
N VAL A 77 4.50 -4.21 11.75
CA VAL A 77 3.12 -3.89 11.39
C VAL A 77 2.54 -2.80 12.30
N ARG A 78 2.84 -2.84 13.60
CA ARG A 78 2.43 -1.79 14.55
C ARG A 78 3.16 -0.47 14.30
N ASP A 79 4.45 -0.53 13.94
CA ASP A 79 5.21 0.66 13.56
C ASP A 79 4.60 1.31 12.32
N LEU A 80 4.25 0.50 11.29
CA LEU A 80 3.51 0.99 10.13
C LEU A 80 2.16 1.61 10.53
N ALA A 81 1.44 1.00 11.47
CA ALA A 81 0.19 1.57 12.00
C ALA A 81 0.40 2.96 12.61
N GLY A 82 1.50 3.16 13.34
CA GLY A 82 1.90 4.47 13.86
C GLY A 82 2.19 5.48 12.74
N VAL A 83 2.92 5.07 11.70
CA VAL A 83 3.28 5.93 10.55
C VAL A 83 2.04 6.37 9.76
N ILE A 84 1.06 5.49 9.55
CA ILE A 84 -0.16 5.83 8.79
C ILE A 84 -1.18 6.62 9.61
N GLY A 85 -0.98 6.78 10.92
CA GLY A 85 -1.84 7.61 11.76
C GLY A 85 -3.29 7.13 11.79
N GLN A 86 -4.25 8.01 11.49
CA GLN A 86 -5.70 7.70 11.45
C GLN A 86 -6.31 7.86 10.05
N ASP A 87 -5.65 8.61 9.17
CA ASP A 87 -6.18 9.11 7.91
C ASP A 87 -5.61 8.41 6.67
N LYS A 88 -4.53 7.62 6.83
CA LYS A 88 -3.86 6.91 5.74
C LYS A 88 -4.07 5.40 5.83
N LEU A 89 -3.81 4.74 4.70
CA LEU A 89 -3.73 3.28 4.59
C LEU A 89 -2.27 2.83 4.57
N GLY A 90 -2.04 1.56 4.88
CA GLY A 90 -0.73 0.92 4.89
C GLY A 90 -0.71 -0.36 4.06
N LEU A 91 0.38 -0.57 3.33
CA LEU A 91 0.68 -1.79 2.60
C LEU A 91 2.06 -2.29 3.05
N PHE A 92 2.08 -3.47 3.66
CA PHE A 92 3.28 -4.14 4.11
C PHE A 92 3.61 -5.29 3.16
N ILE A 93 4.72 -5.17 2.43
CA ILE A 93 5.19 -6.17 1.46
C ILE A 93 6.35 -6.96 2.06
N THR A 94 6.27 -8.28 2.00
CA THR A 94 7.28 -9.19 2.58
C THR A 94 7.65 -10.33 1.64
N LEU A 95 8.87 -10.86 1.78
CA LEU A 95 9.26 -12.13 1.14
C LEU A 95 8.75 -13.34 1.91
N GLU A 96 8.70 -13.25 3.24
CA GLU A 96 8.27 -14.32 4.14
C GLU A 96 6.76 -14.28 4.36
N GLU A 97 6.17 -15.45 4.56
CA GLU A 97 4.76 -15.59 4.94
C GLU A 97 4.45 -14.86 6.26
N PRO A 98 3.37 -14.06 6.32
CA PRO A 98 3.03 -13.33 7.53
C PRO A 98 2.56 -14.27 8.63
N THR A 99 3.13 -14.10 9.82
CA THR A 99 2.73 -14.84 11.02
C THR A 99 1.34 -14.43 11.51
N GLU A 100 0.65 -15.29 12.25
CA GLU A 100 -0.66 -14.96 12.86
C GLU A 100 -0.64 -13.67 13.71
N PRO A 101 0.39 -13.41 14.54
CA PRO A 101 0.52 -12.13 15.24
C PRO A 101 0.58 -10.91 14.31
N MET A 102 1.18 -11.04 13.12
CA MET A 102 1.21 -9.95 12.14
C MET A 102 -0.17 -9.69 11.55
N LYS A 103 -0.90 -10.74 11.18
CA LYS A 103 -2.27 -10.64 10.68
C LYS A 103 -3.20 -10.02 11.73
N ALA A 104 -3.05 -10.44 12.99
CA ALA A 104 -3.79 -9.85 14.11
C ALA A 104 -3.47 -8.36 14.31
N ALA A 105 -2.19 -7.96 14.23
CA ALA A 105 -1.79 -6.55 14.32
C ALA A 105 -2.37 -5.71 13.17
N ALA A 106 -2.39 -6.24 11.94
CA ALA A 106 -3.02 -5.56 10.81
C ALA A 106 -4.54 -5.41 10.99
N ALA A 107 -5.22 -6.44 11.48
CA ALA A 107 -6.64 -6.39 11.79
C ALA A 107 -6.97 -5.39 12.91
N GLN A 108 -6.12 -5.30 13.94
CA GLN A 108 -6.27 -4.33 15.03
C GLN A 108 -6.12 -2.87 14.58
N ALA A 109 -5.41 -2.62 13.47
CA ALA A 109 -5.36 -1.28 12.89
C ALA A 109 -6.73 -0.81 12.40
N GLY A 110 -7.69 -1.73 12.17
CA GLY A 110 -9.08 -1.43 11.86
C GLY A 110 -9.35 -1.26 10.37
N LEU A 111 -10.48 -0.61 10.07
CA LEU A 111 -10.97 -0.37 8.71
C LEU A 111 -10.97 1.13 8.40
N TYR A 112 -10.59 1.46 7.17
CA TYR A 112 -10.72 2.79 6.58
C TYR A 112 -12.06 2.85 5.84
N HIS A 113 -12.90 3.83 6.18
CA HIS A 113 -14.12 4.13 5.43
C HIS A 113 -13.80 5.05 4.26
N ASN A 114 -14.28 4.69 3.07
CA ASN A 114 -14.21 5.52 1.88
C ASN A 114 -15.60 6.11 1.60
N PRO A 115 -15.81 7.42 1.79
CA PRO A 115 -17.11 8.04 1.57
C PRO A 115 -17.58 7.94 0.12
N LEU A 116 -16.68 8.05 -0.85
CA LEU A 116 -17.03 7.97 -2.28
C LEU A 116 -17.69 6.63 -2.66
N MET A 117 -17.24 5.54 -2.05
CA MET A 117 -17.70 4.19 -2.37
C MET A 117 -18.67 3.60 -1.35
N ASP A 118 -18.90 4.34 -0.25
CA ASP A 118 -19.53 3.85 0.98
C ASP A 118 -19.06 2.44 1.37
N ARG A 119 -17.74 2.25 1.36
CA ARG A 119 -17.11 0.94 1.57
C ARG A 119 -15.94 1.02 2.53
N HIS A 120 -15.81 -0.03 3.34
CA HIS A 120 -14.68 -0.23 4.23
C HIS A 120 -13.55 -1.03 3.57
N TYR A 121 -12.31 -0.61 3.83
CA TYR A 121 -11.08 -1.24 3.38
C TYR A 121 -10.18 -1.53 4.60
N PRO A 122 -9.40 -2.63 4.62
CA PRO A 122 -8.42 -2.84 5.67
C PRO A 122 -7.43 -1.68 5.74
N ARG A 123 -7.21 -1.12 6.95
CA ARG A 123 -6.25 -0.02 7.11
C ARG A 123 -4.83 -0.45 6.82
N ILE A 124 -4.49 -1.69 7.17
CA ILE A 124 -3.22 -2.30 6.82
C ILE A 124 -3.49 -3.60 6.08
N GLN A 125 -2.80 -3.76 4.96
CA GLN A 125 -2.74 -5.02 4.21
C GLN A 125 -1.32 -5.55 4.27
N ILE A 126 -1.20 -6.87 4.47
CA ILE A 126 0.07 -7.57 4.36
C ILE A 126 -0.01 -8.43 3.12
N LEU A 127 0.96 -8.29 2.22
CA LEU A 127 1.07 -9.10 1.01
C LEU A 127 2.47 -9.66 0.88
N THR A 128 2.56 -10.90 0.45
CA THR A 128 3.83 -11.50 0.06
C THR A 128 4.14 -11.13 -1.39
N VAL A 129 5.43 -11.12 -1.73
CA VAL A 129 5.86 -11.02 -3.13
C VAL A 129 5.30 -12.19 -3.95
N ALA A 130 5.15 -13.38 -3.36
CA ALA A 130 4.56 -14.53 -4.04
C ALA A 130 3.11 -14.26 -4.47
N GLU A 131 2.29 -13.75 -3.56
CA GLU A 131 0.90 -13.37 -3.85
C GLU A 131 0.81 -12.27 -4.92
N LEU A 132 1.65 -11.24 -4.83
CA LEU A 132 1.69 -10.17 -5.83
C LEU A 132 2.04 -10.69 -7.23
N LEU A 133 3.02 -11.59 -7.33
CA LEU A 133 3.40 -12.22 -8.59
C LEU A 133 2.34 -13.20 -9.10
N ALA A 134 1.54 -13.80 -8.21
CA ALA A 134 0.39 -14.62 -8.57
C ALA A 134 -0.83 -13.77 -9.02
N GLY A 135 -0.71 -12.44 -9.03
CA GLY A 135 -1.75 -11.52 -9.48
C GLY A 135 -2.73 -11.12 -8.37
N GLN A 136 -2.40 -11.33 -7.09
CA GLN A 136 -3.23 -10.86 -5.99
C GLN A 136 -3.33 -9.34 -6.02
N GLY A 137 -4.55 -8.85 -6.22
CA GLY A 137 -4.85 -7.42 -6.22
C GLY A 137 -4.80 -6.81 -4.82
N LEU A 138 -4.65 -5.49 -4.79
CA LEU A 138 -4.75 -4.71 -3.56
C LEU A 138 -6.22 -4.39 -3.27
N ASN A 139 -6.67 -4.55 -2.03
CA ASN A 139 -8.02 -4.16 -1.62
C ASN A 139 -8.01 -2.69 -1.20
N LEU A 140 -8.14 -1.79 -2.16
CA LEU A 140 -8.00 -0.35 -1.96
C LEU A 140 -9.16 0.41 -2.61
N PRO A 141 -9.44 1.65 -2.16
CA PRO A 141 -10.29 2.55 -2.92
C PRO A 141 -9.72 2.84 -4.32
N PRO A 142 -10.54 3.40 -5.22
CA PRO A 142 -10.11 3.76 -6.57
C PRO A 142 -8.84 4.61 -6.56
N ARG A 143 -7.94 4.33 -7.50
CA ARG A 143 -6.72 5.12 -7.68
C ARG A 143 -6.89 6.16 -8.79
N PRO A 144 -6.37 7.39 -8.62
CA PRO A 144 -6.44 8.42 -9.63
C PRO A 144 -5.83 7.94 -10.95
N GLY A 145 -6.53 8.17 -12.06
CA GLY A 145 -6.04 7.85 -13.40
C GLY A 145 -5.99 6.36 -13.79
N ARG A 146 -6.23 5.41 -12.88
CA ARG A 146 -6.38 3.98 -13.23
C ARG A 146 -7.81 3.57 -13.56
N GLU A 147 -8.82 4.36 -13.17
CA GLU A 147 -10.22 4.11 -13.48
C GLU A 147 -10.93 5.44 -13.80
N ARG A 148 -10.91 5.85 -15.07
CA ARG A 148 -11.76 6.94 -15.56
C ARG A 148 -13.17 6.46 -15.97
N GLN A 149 -13.48 5.17 -15.88
CA GLN A 149 -14.67 4.61 -16.53
C GLN A 149 -15.82 4.25 -15.60
N VAL A 150 -15.58 4.05 -14.29
CA VAL A 150 -16.63 3.56 -13.37
C VAL A 150 -17.32 4.71 -12.60
N ILE A 151 -16.57 5.74 -12.21
CA ILE A 151 -17.09 6.82 -11.35
C ILE A 151 -18.02 7.77 -12.14
N GLY A 152 -17.74 7.99 -13.43
CA GLY A 152 -18.58 8.84 -14.30
C GLY A 152 -20.00 8.32 -14.51
N GLN A 153 -20.22 7.01 -14.38
CA GLN A 153 -21.55 6.40 -14.61
C GLN A 153 -22.45 6.40 -13.37
N ARG A 154 -21.90 6.47 -12.14
CA ARG A 154 -22.73 6.50 -10.91
C ARG A 154 -23.22 7.91 -10.56
N LEU A 155 -22.41 8.94 -10.77
CA LEU A 155 -22.81 10.32 -10.46
C LEU A 155 -23.83 10.90 -11.46
N GLN A 156 -23.92 10.37 -12.68
CA GLN A 156 -24.98 10.76 -13.62
C GLN A 156 -26.34 10.11 -13.30
N GLY A 157 -26.35 8.92 -12.67
CA GLY A 157 -27.59 8.22 -12.31
C GLY A 157 -28.32 8.81 -11.09
N GLU A 158 -27.62 9.54 -10.21
CA GLU A 158 -28.21 10.19 -9.02
C GLU A 158 -28.70 11.62 -9.28
N MET A 159 -28.39 12.19 -10.45
CA MET A 159 -28.87 13.52 -10.88
C MET A 159 -30.14 13.47 -11.76
N GLU A 160 -30.64 12.27 -12.09
CA GLU A 160 -31.84 12.07 -12.92
C GLU A 160 -33.07 11.53 -12.16
N ILE A 161 -33.16 11.77 -10.84
CA ILE A 161 -34.36 11.47 -10.04
C ILE A 161 -34.97 12.75 -9.45
#